data_AF-A0A9D0XQ48-F1
#
_entry.id   AF-A0A9D0XQ48-F1
#
_cell.length_a   1.000
_cell.length_b   1.000
_cell.length_c   1.000
_cell.angle_alpha   90.00
_cell.angle_beta   90.00
_cell.angle_gamma   90.00
#
_symmetry.space_group_name_H-M   'P 1'
#
loop_
_entity.id
_entity.type
_entity.pdbx_description
1 polymer ?
#
loop_
_entity_poly.entity_id
_entity_poly.type
_entity_poly.pdbx_seq_one_letter_code
_entity_poly.pdbx_strand_id
1 'polypeptide(L)' 'YEEDRPPWTDQAVIGELGLVKGHKFLYYFDYGDSHEFEVKVVGIYPEAEPGEYPRVVKSVGEAPPQYGWD' A
#
# COMPACT_ATOMS: atom_id res chain seq x y z
N TYR A 1 -8.60 24.36 7.68
CA TYR A 1 -8.36 23.31 6.68
C TYR A 1 -6.86 23.14 6.66
N GLU A 2 -6.38 22.00 7.15
CA GLU A 2 -4.95 21.71 7.08
C GLU A 2 -4.51 21.81 5.63
N GLU A 3 -3.38 22.46 5.41
CA GLU A 3 -2.84 22.69 4.07
C GLU A 3 -2.75 21.36 3.33
N ASP A 4 -3.18 21.38 2.07
CA ASP A 4 -3.08 20.30 1.10
C ASP A 4 -1.58 19.99 0.92
N ARG A 5 -1.04 19.12 1.79
CA ARG A 5 0.41 18.93 1.94
C ARG A 5 0.88 17.76 1.09
N PRO A 6 1.75 18.02 0.09
CA PRO A 6 2.36 16.97 -0.70
C PRO A 6 3.28 16.07 0.15
N PRO A 7 3.69 14.89 -0.38
CA PRO A 7 3.44 14.42 -1.74
C PRO A 7 2.06 13.76 -1.93
N TRP A 8 1.43 14.05 -3.07
CA TRP A 8 0.25 13.34 -3.56
C TRP A 8 0.61 11.95 -4.08
N THR A 9 -0.37 11.09 -4.29
CA THR A 9 -0.16 9.69 -4.71
C THR A 9 0.51 9.57 -6.08
N ASP A 10 0.32 10.54 -6.97
CA ASP A 10 0.96 10.64 -8.29
C ASP A 10 2.38 11.23 -8.25
N GLN A 11 2.78 11.79 -7.10
CA GLN A 11 4.09 12.41 -6.89
C GLN A 11 4.99 11.56 -5.99
N ALA A 12 4.41 10.78 -5.07
CA ALA A 12 5.15 9.98 -4.12
C ALA A 12 5.78 8.75 -4.79
N VAL A 13 7.11 8.68 -4.79
CA VAL A 13 7.85 7.46 -5.15
C VAL A 13 8.11 6.65 -3.88
N ILE A 14 7.54 5.44 -3.77
CA ILE A 14 7.66 4.60 -2.57
C ILE A 14 9.13 4.41 -2.12
N GLY A 15 10.06 4.29 -3.06
CA GLY A 15 11.49 4.12 -2.77
C GLY A 15 12.16 5.34 -2.13
N GLU A 16 11.56 6.52 -2.23
CA GLU A 16 12.09 7.78 -1.68
C GLU A 16 11.50 8.13 -0.31
N LEU A 17 10.51 7.37 0.17
CA LEU A 17 9.81 7.62 1.43
C LEU A 17 10.62 7.25 2.69
N GLY A 18 11.91 6.90 2.55
CA GLY A 18 12.76 6.54 3.69
C GLY A 18 12.28 5.31 4.48
N LEU A 19 11.56 4.40 3.81
CA LEU A 19 11.03 3.20 4.45
C LEU A 19 12.16 2.25 4.86
N VAL A 20 12.02 1.62 6.03
CA VAL A 20 12.93 0.58 6.51
C VAL A 20 12.15 -0.69 6.83
N LYS A 21 12.87 -1.83 6.87
CA LYS A 21 12.28 -3.11 7.27
C LYS A 21 11.61 -2.98 8.64
N GLY A 22 10.36 -3.44 8.72
CA GLY A 22 9.54 -3.37 9.93
C GLY A 22 8.64 -2.14 10.03
N HIS A 23 8.83 -1.11 9.20
CA HIS A 23 7.85 -0.03 9.11
C HIS A 23 6.46 -0.56 8.80
N LYS A 24 5.48 0.07 9.44
CA LYS A 24 4.05 -0.15 9.27
C LYS A 24 3.40 1.18 8.94
N PHE A 25 2.48 1.17 7.99
CA PHE A 25 1.65 2.32 7.68
C PHE A 25 0.24 1.86 7.31
N LEU A 26 -0.72 2.75 7.53
CA LEU A 26 -2.13 2.52 7.22
C LEU A 26 -2.39 2.91 5.76
N TYR A 27 -2.92 1.98 4.99
CA TYR A 27 -3.65 2.31 3.77
C TYR A 27 -5.14 2.34 4.11
N TYR A 28 -5.70 3.55 4.16
CA TYR A 28 -7.10 3.77 4.46
C TYR A 28 -7.88 3.99 3.17
N PHE A 29 -8.81 3.09 2.88
CA PHE A 29 -9.57 3.06 1.65
C PHE A 29 -11.06 3.04 1.97
N ASP A 30 -11.87 3.59 1.06
CA ASP A 30 -13.32 3.73 1.22
C ASP A 30 -13.68 4.35 2.58
N TYR A 31 -13.68 5.68 2.65
CA TYR A 31 -14.04 6.41 3.87
C TYR A 31 -15.50 6.16 4.33
N GLY A 32 -16.35 5.56 3.51
CA GLY A 32 -17.70 5.15 3.90
C GLY A 32 -17.66 3.86 4.72
N ASP A 33 -17.04 2.82 4.18
CA ASP A 33 -16.93 1.50 4.82
C ASP A 33 -15.75 1.38 5.81
N SER A 34 -14.89 2.39 5.85
CA SER A 34 -13.73 2.49 6.74
C SER A 34 -12.78 1.29 6.60
N HIS A 35 -12.41 0.94 5.37
CA HIS A 35 -11.47 -0.16 5.16
C HIS A 35 -10.04 0.24 5.52
N GLU A 36 -9.55 -0.33 6.63
CA GLU A 36 -8.20 -0.13 7.14
C GLU A 36 -7.29 -1.32 6.80
N PHE A 37 -6.19 -1.05 6.09
CA PHE A 37 -5.19 -2.06 5.76
C PHE A 37 -3.83 -1.69 6.37
N GLU A 38 -3.30 -2.54 7.26
CA GLU A 38 -1.91 -2.42 7.71
C GLU A 38 -0.97 -2.91 6.60
N VAL A 39 -0.14 -2.00 6.08
CA VAL A 39 0.93 -2.34 5.13
C VAL A 39 2.25 -2.38 5.89
N LYS A 40 2.92 -3.53 5.84
CA LYS A 40 4.20 -3.76 6.52
C LYS A 40 5.33 -3.99 5.52
N VAL A 41 6.42 -3.26 5.69
CA VAL A 41 7.67 -3.48 4.94
C VAL A 41 8.38 -4.71 5.50
N VAL A 42 8.27 -5.84 4.79
CA VAL A 42 8.87 -7.11 5.22
C VAL A 42 10.33 -7.29 4.79
N GLY A 43 10.75 -6.57 3.75
CA GLY A 43 12.11 -6.58 3.23
C GLY A 43 12.29 -5.50 2.15
N ILE A 44 13.53 -5.07 1.96
CA ILE A 44 13.95 -4.18 0.88
C ILE A 44 15.20 -4.81 0.28
N TYR A 45 15.19 -5.03 -1.02
CA TYR A 45 16.27 -5.68 -1.74
C TYR A 45 16.88 -4.67 -2.72
N PRO A 46 18.18 -4.35 -2.64
CA PRO A 46 18.82 -3.39 -3.53
C PRO A 46 18.74 -3.80 -5.01
N GLU A 47 18.75 -5.11 -5.25
CA GLU A 47 18.54 -5.73 -6.55
C GLU A 47 17.26 -6.56 -6.50
N ALA A 48 16.31 -6.22 -7.35
CA ALA A 48 15.11 -7.02 -7.54
C ALA A 48 15.46 -8.28 -8.34
N GLU A 49 14.87 -9.42 -7.98
CA GLU A 49 14.95 -10.60 -8.83
C GLU A 49 14.35 -10.28 -10.21
N PRO A 50 14.91 -10.80 -11.31
CA PRO A 50 14.36 -10.60 -12.65
C PRO A 50 12.89 -11.04 -12.74
N GLY A 51 12.08 -10.28 -13.45
CA GLY A 51 10.67 -10.60 -13.70
C GLY A 51 9.80 -9.36 -13.80
N GLU A 52 8.50 -9.59 -13.96
CA GLU A 52 7.49 -8.55 -14.01
C GLU A 52 6.99 -8.22 -12.60
N TYR A 53 6.82 -6.92 -12.33
CA TYR A 53 6.33 -6.38 -11.06
C TYR A 53 5.17 -5.40 -11.34
N PRO A 54 4.24 -5.21 -10.38
CA PRO A 54 4.16 -5.88 -9.08
C PRO A 54 3.72 -7.35 -9.17
N ARG A 55 4.08 -8.18 -8.18
CA ARG A 55 3.68 -9.60 -8.13
C ARG A 55 3.12 -9.99 -6.76
N VAL A 56 2.01 -10.72 -6.78
CA VAL A 56 1.43 -11.31 -5.56
C VAL A 56 2.12 -12.66 -5.32
N VAL A 57 2.92 -12.73 -4.24
CA VAL A 57 3.64 -13.97 -3.87
C VAL A 57 2.85 -14.86 -2.91
N LYS A 58 1.87 -14.30 -2.20
CA LYS A 58 0.99 -15.01 -1.26
C LYS A 58 -0.29 -14.22 -1.05
N SER A 59 -1.42 -14.92 -0.97
CA SER A 59 -2.69 -14.40 -0.49
C SER A 59 -3.19 -15.28 0.66
N VAL A 60 -3.93 -14.69 1.61
CA VAL A 60 -4.50 -15.40 2.76
C VAL A 60 -5.89 -14.85 3.02
N GLY A 61 -6.88 -15.74 3.08
CA GLY A 61 -8.28 -15.37 3.23
C GLY A 61 -8.88 -14.79 1.95
N GLU A 62 -10.12 -14.35 2.07
CA GLU A 62 -10.86 -13.68 0.99
C GLU A 62 -10.77 -12.16 1.16
N ALA A 63 -10.76 -11.43 0.05
CA ALA A 63 -10.85 -9.97 0.08
C ALA A 63 -12.23 -9.53 0.61
N PRO A 64 -12.33 -8.39 1.31
CA PRO A 64 -13.62 -7.86 1.72
C PRO A 64 -14.49 -7.59 0.47
N PRO A 65 -15.81 -7.81 0.56
CA PRO A 65 -16.72 -7.47 -0.54
C PRO A 65 -16.60 -5.98 -0.87
N GLN A 66 -16.55 -5.66 -2.16
CA GLN A 66 -16.54 -4.27 -2.64
C GLN A 66 -17.77 -4.07 -3.53
N TYR A 67 -18.58 -3.04 -3.25
CA TYR A 67 -19.85 -2.66 -3.90
C TYR A 67 -20.58 -3.82 -4.60
N GLY A 68 -21.59 -4.38 -3.93
CA GLY A 68 -22.51 -5.29 -4.58
C GLY A 68 -23.15 -4.60 -5.78
N TRP A 69 -22.88 -5.09 -6.99
CA TRP A 69 -23.70 -4.76 -8.14
C TRP A 69 -25.02 -5.53 -7.97
N ASP A 70 -26.11 -4.81 -7.76
CA ASP A 70 -27.39 -5.21 -8.34
C ASP A 70 -27.45 -4.71 -9.79
#